data_AF-A8JQZ1-F1
#
_entry.id   AF-A8JQZ1-F1
#
_cell.length_a   1.000
_cell.length_b   1.000
_cell.length_c   1.000
_cell.angle_alpha   90.00
_cell.angle_beta   90.00
_cell.angle_gamma   90.00
#
_symmetry.space_group_name_H-M   'P 1'
#
loop_
_entity.id
_entity.type
_entity.pdbx_description
1 polymer ?
#
loop_
_entity_poly.entity_id
_entity_poly.type
_entity_poly.pdbx_seq_one_letter_code
_entity_poly.pdbx_strand_id
1 'polypeptide(L)'
;MDHKLTEMGNQSASFTNPEYIGESEEDEFPSRAIYEQKNLIDEHDQLDRKVNELKLKLVVLQIQTRHQKQTIENLKLQSSQKLSFSQSIKKTIMVAARESLQSQTPDTFPDHLISQIFAPFADDEKLNDHFKNMDYELKQIVQKMCRHAYESQKPFLKDTISEKIKKLKQRLIQKYEDQLDRQKESQQRNALAMKQKCFDLLKQFLLTDCQDESCNEDYIKKLEALYEQEILKK
;
A
#
# COMPACT_ATOMS: atom_id res chain seq x y z
N MET A 1 -35.49 82.77 2.39
CA MET A 1 -35.53 84.21 2.68
C MET A 1 -35.19 84.90 1.37
N ASP A 2 -36.21 85.26 0.59
CA ASP A 2 -35.98 86.03 -0.63
C ASP A 2 -36.88 87.25 -0.62
N HIS A 3 -36.20 88.39 -0.53
CA HIS A 3 -36.72 89.71 -0.78
C HIS A 3 -37.20 89.82 -2.22
N LYS A 4 -38.33 90.51 -2.44
CA LYS A 4 -38.42 91.57 -3.46
C LYS A 4 -39.66 92.42 -3.23
N LEU A 5 -39.43 93.58 -2.62
CA LEU A 5 -40.17 94.80 -2.93
C LEU A 5 -39.92 95.15 -4.40
N THR A 6 -40.96 95.53 -5.14
CA THR A 6 -40.83 96.50 -6.23
C THR A 6 -42.12 97.31 -6.30
N GLU A 7 -41.91 98.61 -6.15
CA GLU A 7 -42.87 99.71 -6.14
C GLU A 7 -43.38 100.05 -7.54
N MET A 8 -44.44 100.88 -7.52
CA MET A 8 -44.76 101.99 -8.45
C MET A 8 -45.99 101.79 -9.34
N GLY A 9 -46.95 102.69 -9.16
CA GLY A 9 -48.02 102.92 -10.12
C GLY A 9 -49.20 103.69 -9.55
N ASN A 10 -49.04 105.00 -9.40
CA ASN A 10 -50.11 105.98 -9.16
C ASN A 10 -51.36 105.74 -10.02
N GLN A 11 -52.54 105.94 -9.45
CA GLN A 11 -53.59 106.77 -10.04
C GLN A 11 -54.65 107.14 -9.01
N SER A 12 -54.80 108.45 -8.81
CA SER A 12 -55.86 109.10 -8.05
C SER A 12 -57.22 108.90 -8.74
N ALA A 13 -58.21 108.42 -8.00
CA ALA A 13 -59.61 108.73 -8.25
C ALA A 13 -60.37 108.72 -6.93
N SER A 14 -60.95 109.88 -6.63
CA SER A 14 -61.72 110.24 -5.46
C SER A 14 -63.12 109.61 -5.42
N PHE A 15 -63.55 109.19 -4.22
CA PHE A 15 -64.92 109.24 -3.66
C PHE A 15 -66.04 108.49 -4.42
N THR A 16 -66.68 107.46 -3.90
CA THR A 16 -67.59 107.45 -2.72
C THR A 16 -67.90 106.01 -2.28
N ASN A 17 -68.27 105.87 -1.00
CA ASN A 17 -68.46 104.63 -0.23
C ASN A 17 -70.00 104.33 -0.08
N PRO A 18 -70.48 103.27 0.62
CA PRO A 18 -70.96 102.01 0.04
C PRO A 18 -72.43 101.67 0.38
N GLU A 19 -73.02 100.69 -0.32
CA GLU A 19 -74.19 99.95 0.16
C GLU A 19 -74.09 98.46 -0.27
N TYR A 20 -74.25 97.56 0.69
CA TYR A 20 -73.87 96.14 0.65
C TYR A 20 -74.99 95.34 1.32
N ILE A 21 -75.65 94.41 0.61
CA ILE A 21 -76.43 93.28 1.19
C ILE A 21 -76.38 92.09 0.21
N GLY A 22 -75.68 91.00 0.59
CA GLY A 22 -75.58 89.67 -0.06
C GLY A 22 -76.68 88.70 0.40
N GLU A 23 -77.02 87.62 -0.34
CA GLU A 23 -76.37 86.28 -0.54
C GLU A 23 -76.88 85.18 0.42
N SER A 24 -77.39 84.04 -0.13
CA SER A 24 -77.04 82.63 0.23
C SER A 24 -78.16 81.59 -0.08
N GLU A 25 -77.92 80.60 -0.95
CA GLU A 25 -78.47 79.22 -0.93
C GLU A 25 -77.91 78.37 -2.11
N GLU A 26 -77.26 77.22 -1.82
CA GLU A 26 -76.97 76.01 -2.66
C GLU A 26 -75.54 75.44 -2.46
N ASP A 27 -75.38 74.46 -1.54
CA ASP A 27 -74.15 73.62 -1.42
C ASP A 27 -74.44 72.33 -0.60
N GLU A 28 -74.77 71.18 -1.22
CA GLU A 28 -74.79 69.86 -0.49
C GLU A 28 -74.58 68.57 -1.34
N PHE A 29 -74.74 68.60 -2.68
CA PHE A 29 -74.36 67.49 -3.59
C PHE A 29 -72.87 67.17 -3.77
N PRO A 30 -71.89 68.08 -3.54
CA PRO A 30 -70.47 67.78 -3.75
C PRO A 30 -69.97 66.60 -2.90
N SER A 31 -70.58 66.34 -1.73
CA SER A 31 -69.96 65.51 -0.70
C SER A 31 -69.79 64.03 -1.10
N ARG A 32 -70.82 63.34 -1.63
CA ARG A 32 -70.77 61.88 -1.89
C ARG A 32 -69.82 61.49 -3.02
N ALA A 33 -69.83 62.24 -4.13
CA ALA A 33 -68.90 62.02 -5.24
C ALA A 33 -67.45 62.27 -4.80
N ILE A 34 -67.21 63.27 -3.95
CA ILE A 34 -65.90 63.54 -3.34
C ILE A 34 -65.45 62.33 -2.48
N TYR A 35 -66.33 61.69 -1.71
CA TYR A 35 -65.97 60.50 -0.92
C TYR A 35 -65.62 59.27 -1.77
N GLU A 36 -66.41 58.97 -2.80
CA GLU A 36 -66.13 57.83 -3.71
C GLU A 36 -64.82 58.05 -4.50
N GLN A 37 -64.60 59.27 -4.98
CA GLN A 37 -63.34 59.65 -5.63
C GLN A 37 -62.15 59.51 -4.68
N LYS A 38 -62.30 59.94 -3.41
CA LYS A 38 -61.25 59.79 -2.40
C LYS A 38 -60.94 58.31 -2.12
N ASN A 39 -61.96 57.46 -1.96
CA ASN A 39 -61.75 56.02 -1.74
C ASN A 39 -61.04 55.36 -2.93
N LEU A 40 -61.39 55.72 -4.17
CA LEU A 40 -60.75 55.17 -5.36
C LEU A 40 -59.30 55.64 -5.50
N ILE A 41 -59.01 56.90 -5.16
CA ILE A 41 -57.63 57.43 -5.08
C ILE A 41 -56.84 56.67 -4.00
N ASP A 42 -57.42 56.46 -2.81
CA ASP A 42 -56.77 55.73 -1.73
C ASP A 42 -56.51 54.25 -2.10
N GLU A 43 -57.45 53.58 -2.79
CA GLU A 43 -57.26 52.22 -3.30
C GLU A 43 -56.18 52.17 -4.39
N HIS A 44 -56.19 53.11 -5.31
CA HIS A 44 -55.17 53.22 -6.36
C HIS A 44 -53.78 53.41 -5.76
N ASP A 45 -53.64 54.33 -4.79
CA ASP A 45 -52.39 54.55 -4.05
C ASP A 45 -51.94 53.29 -3.30
N GLN A 46 -52.88 52.54 -2.70
CA GLN A 46 -52.56 51.27 -2.03
C GLN A 46 -52.10 50.19 -3.01
N LEU A 47 -52.76 50.06 -4.16
CA LEU A 47 -52.38 49.11 -5.21
C LEU A 47 -51.02 49.48 -5.80
N ASP A 48 -50.76 50.75 -6.06
CA ASP A 48 -49.46 51.23 -6.56
C ASP A 48 -48.35 50.95 -5.55
N ARG A 49 -48.59 51.16 -4.25
CA ARG A 49 -47.65 50.76 -3.19
C ARG A 49 -47.39 49.25 -3.22
N LYS A 50 -48.43 48.41 -3.32
CA LYS A 50 -48.29 46.94 -3.40
C LYS A 50 -47.52 46.50 -4.65
N VAL A 51 -47.81 47.10 -5.80
CA VAL A 51 -47.09 46.82 -7.06
C VAL A 51 -45.62 47.20 -6.94
N ASN A 52 -45.32 48.36 -6.37
CA ASN A 52 -43.94 48.80 -6.15
C ASN A 52 -43.20 47.89 -5.15
N GLU A 53 -43.88 47.42 -4.09
CA GLU A 53 -43.33 46.43 -3.16
C GLU A 53 -43.01 45.10 -3.87
N LEU A 54 -43.92 44.59 -4.70
CA LEU A 54 -43.69 43.36 -5.48
C LEU A 54 -42.55 43.52 -6.49
N LYS A 55 -42.45 44.67 -7.17
CA LYS A 55 -41.32 44.98 -8.06
C LYS A 55 -40.00 44.95 -7.29
N LEU A 56 -39.95 45.54 -6.10
CA LEU A 56 -38.76 45.52 -5.25
C LEU A 56 -38.40 44.09 -4.82
N LYS A 57 -39.38 43.30 -4.38
CA LYS A 57 -39.18 41.87 -4.04
C LYS A 57 -38.65 41.06 -5.21
N LEU A 58 -39.18 41.29 -6.41
CA LEU A 58 -38.72 40.63 -7.64
C LEU A 58 -37.24 40.95 -7.93
N VAL A 59 -36.85 42.22 -7.83
CA VAL A 59 -35.45 42.65 -8.02
C VAL A 59 -34.52 42.00 -6.99
N VAL A 60 -34.92 41.97 -5.71
CA VAL A 60 -34.16 41.30 -4.65
C VAL A 60 -33.98 39.81 -4.95
N LEU A 61 -35.04 39.10 -5.35
CA LEU A 61 -34.98 37.69 -5.72
C LEU A 61 -34.10 37.44 -6.95
N GLN A 62 -34.11 38.34 -7.95
CA GLN A 62 -33.24 38.26 -9.11
C GLN A 62 -31.76 38.40 -8.73
N ILE A 63 -31.43 39.37 -7.86
CA ILE A 63 -30.08 39.55 -7.32
C ILE A 63 -29.64 38.30 -6.53
N GLN A 64 -30.49 37.78 -5.65
CA GLN A 64 -30.22 36.58 -4.87
C GLN A 64 -30.01 35.35 -5.75
N THR A 65 -30.86 35.15 -6.76
CA THR A 65 -30.74 34.05 -7.72
C THR A 65 -29.43 34.14 -8.50
N ARG A 66 -29.04 35.35 -8.94
CA ARG A 66 -27.76 35.57 -9.63
C ARG A 66 -26.57 35.24 -8.73
N HIS A 67 -26.59 35.72 -7.49
CA HIS A 67 -25.56 35.44 -6.50
C HIS A 67 -25.44 33.92 -6.23
N GLN A 68 -26.57 33.24 -5.99
CA GLN A 68 -26.58 31.79 -5.77
C GLN A 68 -26.04 31.00 -6.96
N LYS A 69 -26.40 31.38 -8.20
CA LYS A 69 -25.82 30.78 -9.41
C LYS A 69 -24.31 30.93 -9.46
N GLN A 70 -23.78 32.13 -9.17
CA GLN A 70 -22.33 32.36 -9.11
C GLN A 70 -21.66 31.52 -8.01
N THR A 71 -22.27 31.42 -6.82
CA THR A 71 -21.75 30.57 -5.74
C THR A 71 -21.71 29.10 -6.15
N ILE A 72 -22.76 28.58 -6.79
CA ILE A 72 -22.82 27.19 -7.27
C ILE A 72 -21.73 26.92 -8.28
N GLU A 73 -21.53 27.80 -9.27
CA GLU A 73 -20.47 27.62 -10.27
C GLU A 73 -19.06 27.67 -9.65
N ASN A 74 -18.82 28.58 -8.69
CA ASN A 74 -17.56 28.62 -7.95
C ASN A 74 -17.31 27.34 -7.14
N LEU A 75 -18.34 26.80 -6.48
CA LEU A 75 -18.24 25.54 -5.73
C LEU A 75 -18.00 24.34 -6.65
N LYS A 76 -18.65 24.28 -7.82
CA LYS A 76 -18.39 23.25 -8.83
C LYS A 76 -16.95 23.30 -9.31
N LEU A 77 -16.44 24.49 -9.62
CA LEU A 77 -15.04 24.67 -10.04
C LEU A 77 -14.08 24.21 -8.94
N GLN A 78 -14.27 24.66 -7.70
CA GLN A 78 -13.44 24.25 -6.57
C GLN A 78 -13.51 22.73 -6.32
N SER A 79 -14.69 22.13 -6.43
CA SER A 79 -14.89 20.69 -6.30
C SER A 79 -14.12 19.92 -7.38
N SER A 80 -14.22 20.36 -8.64
CA SER A 80 -13.51 19.73 -9.77
C SER A 80 -11.99 19.81 -9.61
N GLN A 81 -11.46 20.94 -9.13
CA GLN A 81 -10.04 21.14 -8.87
C GLN A 81 -9.55 20.28 -7.70
N LYS A 82 -10.31 20.20 -6.60
CA LYS A 82 -9.99 19.32 -5.47
C LYS A 82 -9.99 17.86 -5.88
N LEU A 83 -10.94 17.45 -6.72
CA LEU A 83 -11.03 16.07 -7.22
C LEU A 83 -9.84 15.72 -8.12
N SER A 84 -9.50 16.58 -9.08
CA SER A 84 -8.37 16.35 -9.98
C SER A 84 -7.04 16.33 -9.22
N PHE A 85 -6.85 17.24 -8.27
CA PHE A 85 -5.68 17.26 -7.39
C PHE A 85 -5.57 15.97 -6.55
N SER A 86 -6.67 15.54 -5.92
CA SER A 86 -6.71 14.30 -5.13
C SER A 86 -6.39 13.06 -5.99
N GLN A 87 -6.95 12.99 -7.20
CA GLN A 87 -6.66 11.90 -8.14
C GLN A 87 -5.18 11.90 -8.57
N SER A 88 -4.60 13.07 -8.78
CA SER A 88 -3.18 13.22 -9.11
C SER A 88 -2.29 12.72 -7.96
N ILE A 89 -2.53 13.18 -6.72
CA ILE A 89 -1.80 12.72 -5.54
C ILE A 89 -1.91 11.20 -5.39
N LYS A 90 -3.12 10.65 -5.47
CA LYS A 90 -3.35 9.21 -5.36
C LYS A 90 -2.53 8.46 -6.41
N LYS A 91 -2.53 8.92 -7.67
CA LYS A 91 -1.75 8.30 -8.74
C LYS A 91 -0.25 8.33 -8.42
N THR A 92 0.29 9.48 -8.01
CA THR A 92 1.69 9.64 -7.65
C THR A 92 2.10 8.70 -6.50
N ILE A 93 1.32 8.65 -5.42
CA ILE A 93 1.57 7.75 -4.29
C ILE A 93 1.56 6.28 -4.74
N MET A 94 0.58 5.88 -5.57
CA MET A 94 0.49 4.50 -6.03
C MET A 94 1.66 4.08 -6.93
N VAL A 95 2.13 4.98 -7.79
CA VAL A 95 3.30 4.75 -8.64
C VAL A 95 4.57 4.65 -7.78
N ALA A 96 4.79 5.63 -6.90
CA ALA A 96 5.95 5.64 -6.00
C ALA A 96 5.95 4.42 -5.05
N ALA A 97 4.81 3.98 -4.55
CA ALA A 97 4.68 2.75 -3.75
C ALA A 97 5.02 1.50 -4.53
N ARG A 98 4.60 1.41 -5.79
CA ARG A 98 4.97 0.31 -6.65
C ARG A 98 6.48 0.28 -6.91
N GLU A 99 7.07 1.42 -7.25
CA GLU A 99 8.50 1.55 -7.52
C GLU A 99 9.34 1.26 -6.27
N SER A 100 8.94 1.82 -5.13
CA SER A 100 9.55 1.58 -3.82
C SER A 100 9.57 0.09 -3.53
N LEU A 101 8.42 -0.61 -3.58
CA LEU A 101 8.34 -2.06 -3.35
C LEU A 101 9.15 -2.89 -4.35
N GLN A 102 9.18 -2.49 -5.62
CA GLN A 102 9.95 -3.19 -6.66
C GLN A 102 11.47 -3.03 -6.50
N SER A 103 11.92 -1.94 -5.86
CA SER A 103 13.34 -1.71 -5.59
C SER A 103 13.87 -2.50 -4.38
N GLN A 104 12.98 -3.09 -3.58
CA GLN A 104 13.34 -3.80 -2.36
C GLN A 104 13.82 -5.23 -2.66
N THR A 105 14.84 -5.64 -1.91
CA THR A 105 15.38 -7.02 -1.86
C THR A 105 15.17 -7.58 -0.44
N PRO A 106 15.32 -8.90 -0.23
CA PRO A 106 15.26 -9.47 1.13
C PRO A 106 16.25 -8.85 2.12
N ASP A 107 17.40 -8.36 1.63
CA ASP A 107 18.45 -7.76 2.46
C ASP A 107 18.21 -6.27 2.70
N THR A 108 17.55 -5.59 1.77
CA THR A 108 17.27 -4.15 1.90
C THR A 108 15.90 -3.87 2.50
N PHE A 109 14.93 -4.78 2.47
CA PHE A 109 13.61 -4.50 3.03
C PHE A 109 13.65 -4.38 4.56
N PRO A 110 13.05 -3.33 5.18
CA PRO A 110 12.22 -2.26 4.62
C PRO A 110 12.94 -0.89 4.52
N ASP A 111 14.22 -0.87 4.15
CA ASP A 111 15.04 0.33 4.08
C ASP A 111 14.46 1.33 3.07
N HIS A 112 14.27 2.56 3.54
CA HIS A 112 13.79 3.69 2.75
C HIS A 112 12.41 3.51 2.10
N LEU A 113 11.62 2.49 2.48
CA LEU A 113 10.34 2.17 1.86
C LEU A 113 9.38 3.37 1.83
N ILE A 114 9.14 3.97 3.00
CA ILE A 114 8.24 5.09 3.21
C ILE A 114 8.84 6.37 2.65
N SER A 115 10.13 6.63 2.88
CA SER A 115 10.81 7.80 2.32
C SER A 115 10.74 7.84 0.80
N GLN A 116 10.89 6.69 0.13
CA GLN A 116 10.74 6.60 -1.33
C GLN A 116 9.30 6.84 -1.80
N ILE A 117 8.30 6.36 -1.07
CA ILE A 117 6.87 6.57 -1.41
C ILE A 117 6.51 8.05 -1.41
N PHE A 118 7.01 8.79 -0.41
CA PHE A 118 6.68 10.19 -0.21
C PHE A 118 7.73 11.17 -0.72
N ALA A 119 8.81 10.67 -1.33
CA ALA A 119 9.83 11.50 -1.99
C ALA A 119 9.23 12.56 -2.96
N PRO A 120 8.17 12.27 -3.74
CA PRO A 120 7.55 13.27 -4.61
C PRO A 120 6.87 14.46 -3.88
N PHE A 121 6.70 14.36 -2.56
CA PHE A 121 6.06 15.38 -1.72
C PHE A 121 7.01 15.93 -0.64
N ALA A 122 8.25 15.44 -0.60
CA ALA A 122 9.22 15.77 0.44
C ALA A 122 9.99 17.07 0.12
N ASP A 123 9.24 18.16 -0.11
CA ASP A 123 9.81 19.49 -0.37
C ASP A 123 10.39 20.13 0.91
N ASP A 124 9.97 19.65 2.09
CA ASP A 124 10.43 20.09 3.41
C ASP A 124 11.35 19.03 4.04
N GLU A 125 12.52 19.47 4.52
CA GLU A 125 13.47 18.63 5.26
C GLU A 125 12.83 17.96 6.49
N LYS A 126 11.95 18.67 7.21
CA LYS A 126 11.26 18.11 8.39
C LYS A 126 10.36 16.94 8.01
N LEU A 127 9.70 17.06 6.87
CA LEU A 127 8.82 16.02 6.36
C LEU A 127 9.63 14.81 5.90
N ASN A 128 10.76 15.04 5.22
CA ASN A 128 11.69 13.97 4.83
C ASN A 128 12.24 13.22 6.06
N ASP A 129 12.64 13.93 7.10
CA ASP A 129 13.15 13.31 8.33
C ASP A 129 12.06 12.53 9.09
N HIS A 130 10.80 12.99 9.02
CA HIS A 130 9.67 12.22 9.53
C HIS A 130 9.52 10.87 8.80
N PHE A 131 9.63 10.84 7.47
CA PHE A 131 9.57 9.60 6.70
C PHE A 131 10.76 8.67 6.98
N LYS A 132 11.98 9.20 7.11
CA LYS A 132 13.16 8.42 7.50
C LYS A 132 13.01 7.78 8.89
N ASN A 133 12.41 8.50 9.83
CA ASN A 133 12.13 7.96 11.16
C ASN A 133 11.11 6.82 11.09
N MET A 134 10.07 6.94 10.27
CA MET A 134 9.13 5.84 10.05
C MET A 134 9.79 4.62 9.40
N ASP A 135 10.70 4.82 8.44
CA ASP A 135 11.50 3.71 7.88
C ASP A 135 12.34 3.01 8.94
N TYR A 136 12.95 3.78 9.84
CA TYR A 136 13.73 3.23 10.95
C TYR A 136 12.87 2.44 11.94
N GLU A 137 11.71 2.96 12.33
CA GLU A 137 10.75 2.25 13.18
C GLU A 137 10.26 0.96 12.51
N LEU A 138 9.92 1.03 11.22
CA LEU A 138 9.51 -0.12 10.43
C LEU A 138 10.62 -1.18 10.38
N LYS A 139 11.87 -0.77 10.17
CA LYS A 139 13.04 -1.67 10.20
C LYS A 139 13.17 -2.39 11.53
N GLN A 140 13.01 -1.69 12.65
CA GLN A 140 13.06 -2.33 13.97
C GLN A 140 11.95 -3.37 14.15
N ILE A 141 10.73 -3.05 13.71
CA ILE A 141 9.58 -3.96 13.78
C ILE A 141 9.84 -5.20 12.94
N VAL A 142 10.28 -5.03 11.68
CA VAL A 142 10.60 -6.15 10.77
C VAL A 142 11.72 -7.02 11.36
N GLN A 143 12.82 -6.42 11.84
CA GLN A 143 13.90 -7.16 12.48
C GLN A 143 13.43 -7.96 13.70
N LYS A 144 12.56 -7.38 14.54
CA LYS A 144 11.97 -8.07 15.69
C LYS A 144 11.10 -9.25 15.24
N MET A 145 10.30 -9.08 14.19
CA MET A 145 9.48 -10.16 13.63
C MET A 145 10.34 -11.27 13.02
N CYS A 146 11.37 -10.93 12.24
CA CYS A 146 12.31 -11.89 11.67
C CYS A 146 13.04 -12.69 12.75
N ARG A 147 13.49 -12.01 13.81
CA ARG A 147 14.10 -12.68 14.97
C ARG A 147 13.12 -13.63 15.65
N HIS A 148 11.89 -13.20 15.87
CA HIS A 148 10.85 -14.03 16.49
C HIS A 148 10.52 -15.26 15.63
N ALA A 149 10.37 -15.07 14.31
CA ALA A 149 10.13 -16.16 13.36
C ALA A 149 11.31 -17.14 13.29
N TYR A 150 12.54 -16.65 13.38
CA TYR A 150 13.72 -17.50 13.45
C TYR A 150 13.76 -18.30 14.76
N GLU A 151 13.59 -17.65 15.91
CA GLU A 151 13.62 -18.34 17.21
C GLU A 151 12.48 -19.35 17.36
N SER A 152 11.31 -19.10 16.75
CA SER A 152 10.21 -20.08 16.74
C SER A 152 10.51 -21.30 15.86
N GLN A 153 11.26 -21.13 14.76
CA GLN A 153 11.65 -22.23 13.87
C GLN A 153 12.92 -22.97 14.32
N LYS A 154 13.78 -22.31 15.09
CA LYS A 154 15.04 -22.84 15.60
C LYS A 154 14.95 -24.23 16.27
N PRO A 155 13.98 -24.55 17.16
CA PRO A 155 13.88 -25.88 17.74
C PRO A 155 13.60 -26.95 16.67
N PHE A 156 12.67 -26.69 15.76
CA PHE A 156 12.35 -27.60 14.66
C PHE A 156 13.55 -27.83 13.73
N LEU A 157 14.28 -26.76 13.39
CA LEU A 157 15.49 -26.86 12.58
C LEU A 157 16.57 -27.67 13.31
N LYS A 158 16.75 -27.46 14.62
CA LYS A 158 17.70 -28.20 15.43
C LYS A 158 17.40 -29.70 15.44
N ASP A 159 16.14 -30.09 15.60
CA ASP A 159 15.71 -31.49 15.58
C ASP A 159 15.91 -32.11 14.20
N THR A 160 15.54 -31.38 13.15
CA THR A 160 15.75 -31.81 11.76
C THR A 160 17.23 -32.04 11.45
N ILE A 161 18.10 -31.14 11.91
CA ILE A 161 19.56 -31.25 11.76
C ILE A 161 20.09 -32.45 12.55
N SER A 162 19.65 -32.62 13.81
CA SER A 162 20.05 -33.75 14.67
C SER A 162 19.73 -35.10 14.02
N GLU A 163 18.50 -35.24 13.49
CA GLU A 163 18.06 -36.46 12.82
C GLU A 163 18.84 -36.70 11.52
N LYS A 164 19.12 -35.65 10.74
CA LYS A 164 19.99 -35.76 9.55
C LYS A 164 21.40 -36.22 9.94
N ILE A 165 21.98 -35.67 11.00
CA ILE A 165 23.30 -36.08 11.49
C ILE A 165 23.27 -37.55 11.94
N LYS A 166 22.24 -37.99 12.65
CA LYS A 166 22.07 -39.40 13.07
C LYS A 166 22.05 -40.35 11.88
N LYS A 167 21.25 -40.04 10.85
CA LYS A 167 21.20 -40.83 9.60
C LYS A 167 22.54 -40.85 8.87
N LEU A 168 23.23 -39.72 8.79
CA LEU A 168 24.56 -39.65 8.18
C LEU A 168 25.59 -40.49 8.94
N LYS A 169 25.56 -40.46 10.28
CA LYS A 169 26.41 -41.32 11.11
C LYS A 169 26.13 -42.81 10.88
N GLN A 170 24.87 -43.23 10.84
CA GLN A 170 24.51 -44.62 10.54
C GLN A 170 25.00 -45.07 9.16
N ARG A 171 24.82 -44.23 8.12
CA ARG A 171 25.35 -44.52 6.77
C ARG A 171 26.87 -44.62 6.77
N LEU A 172 27.55 -43.78 7.56
CA LEU A 172 29.00 -43.82 7.66
C LEU A 172 29.48 -45.11 8.34
N ILE A 173 28.83 -45.53 9.42
CA ILE A 173 29.11 -46.80 10.11
C ILE A 173 28.93 -47.97 9.14
N GLN A 174 27.78 -48.06 8.47
CA GLN A 174 27.52 -49.12 7.49
C GLN A 174 28.59 -49.16 6.39
N LYS A 175 29.00 -48.00 5.87
CA LYS A 175 30.06 -47.92 4.87
C LYS A 175 31.39 -48.52 5.36
N TYR A 176 31.75 -48.29 6.62
CA TYR A 176 32.98 -48.85 7.21
C TYR A 176 32.84 -50.34 7.52
N GLU A 177 31.68 -50.79 7.99
CA GLU A 177 31.40 -52.23 8.18
C GLU A 177 31.52 -52.97 6.84
N ASP A 178 30.89 -52.47 5.78
CA ASP A 178 31.00 -53.02 4.43
C ASP A 178 32.46 -53.05 3.93
N GLN A 179 33.27 -52.04 4.25
CA GLN A 179 34.69 -52.00 3.90
C GLN A 179 35.50 -53.04 4.68
N LEU A 180 35.24 -53.20 5.97
CA LEU A 180 35.89 -54.21 6.81
C LEU A 180 35.56 -55.61 6.32
N ASP A 181 34.31 -55.88 5.94
CA ASP A 181 33.90 -57.19 5.45
C ASP A 181 34.52 -57.49 4.08
N ARG A 182 34.57 -56.52 3.16
CA ARG A 182 35.34 -56.66 1.91
C ARG A 182 36.82 -56.92 2.15
N GLN A 183 37.41 -56.26 3.15
CA GLN A 183 38.82 -56.48 3.50
C GLN A 183 39.04 -57.88 4.05
N LYS A 184 38.16 -58.38 4.93
CA LYS A 184 38.22 -59.76 5.44
C LYS A 184 38.08 -60.78 4.31
N GLU A 185 37.11 -60.61 3.41
CA GLU A 185 36.95 -61.48 2.25
C GLU A 185 38.21 -61.49 1.37
N SER A 186 38.75 -60.30 1.08
CA SER A 186 39.99 -60.15 0.32
C SER A 186 41.17 -60.85 1.00
N GLN A 187 41.32 -60.67 2.32
CA GLN A 187 42.34 -61.34 3.12
C GLN A 187 42.19 -62.86 3.10
N GLN A 188 40.97 -63.38 3.24
CA GLN A 188 40.69 -64.82 3.15
C GLN A 188 41.06 -65.38 1.77
N ARG A 189 40.65 -64.71 0.69
CA ARG A 189 41.03 -65.09 -0.68
C ARG A 189 42.55 -65.06 -0.88
N ASN A 190 43.23 -64.02 -0.40
CA ASN A 190 44.68 -63.91 -0.50
C ASN A 190 45.40 -64.99 0.32
N ALA A 191 44.92 -65.30 1.52
CA ALA A 191 45.48 -66.36 2.36
C ALA A 191 45.32 -67.73 1.69
N LEU A 192 44.17 -68.00 1.07
CA LEU A 192 43.94 -69.23 0.30
C LEU A 192 44.85 -69.30 -0.94
N ALA A 193 44.98 -68.21 -1.69
CA ALA A 193 45.88 -68.14 -2.84
C ALA A 193 47.36 -68.33 -2.45
N MET A 194 47.79 -67.77 -1.31
CA MET A 194 49.14 -67.98 -0.78
C MET A 194 49.37 -69.44 -0.38
N LYS A 195 48.41 -70.07 0.28
CA LYS A 195 48.45 -71.50 0.61
C LYS A 195 48.63 -72.35 -0.65
N GLN A 196 47.81 -72.11 -1.68
CA GLN A 196 47.93 -72.79 -2.97
C GLN A 196 49.32 -72.57 -3.60
N LYS A 197 49.81 -71.33 -3.65
CA LYS A 197 51.15 -71.02 -4.18
C LYS A 197 52.27 -71.71 -3.41
N CYS A 198 52.18 -71.79 -2.08
CA CYS A 198 53.13 -72.54 -1.26
C CYS A 198 53.11 -74.04 -1.58
N PHE A 199 51.92 -74.60 -1.81
CA PHE A 199 51.79 -75.99 -2.24
C PHE A 199 52.37 -76.22 -3.64
N ASP A 200 52.14 -75.31 -4.59
CA ASP A 200 52.75 -75.37 -5.93
C ASP A 200 54.28 -75.37 -5.87
N LEU A 201 54.87 -74.53 -5.01
CA LEU A 201 56.32 -74.51 -4.78
C LEU A 201 56.83 -75.83 -4.18
N LEU A 202 56.10 -76.40 -3.22
CA LEU A 202 56.43 -77.71 -2.64
C LEU A 202 56.37 -78.81 -3.71
N LYS A 203 55.34 -78.79 -4.55
CA LYS A 203 55.17 -79.71 -5.69
C LYS A 203 56.33 -79.60 -6.68
N GLN A 204 56.75 -78.38 -7.02
CA GLN A 204 57.92 -78.16 -7.87
C GLN A 204 59.21 -78.70 -7.26
N PHE A 205 59.44 -78.45 -5.96
CA PHE A 205 60.61 -78.97 -5.24
C PHE A 205 60.64 -80.51 -5.26
N LEU A 206 59.50 -81.15 -4.95
CA LEU A 206 59.39 -82.60 -4.96
C LEU A 206 59.55 -83.20 -6.37
N LEU A 207 59.15 -82.51 -7.44
CA LEU A 207 59.33 -83.00 -8.81
C LEU A 207 60.74 -82.76 -9.38
N THR A 208 61.42 -81.70 -8.93
CA THR A 208 62.70 -81.26 -9.53
C THR A 208 63.90 -81.76 -8.74
N ASP A 209 63.85 -81.70 -7.41
CA ASP A 209 65.00 -81.94 -6.54
C ASP A 209 64.91 -83.26 -5.74
N CYS A 210 63.72 -83.88 -5.61
CA CYS A 210 63.58 -85.18 -4.97
C CYS A 210 64.00 -86.30 -5.95
N GLN A 211 65.10 -87.00 -5.67
CA GLN A 211 65.55 -88.17 -6.44
C GLN A 211 64.92 -89.50 -5.96
N ASP A 212 64.06 -89.47 -4.93
CA ASP A 212 63.41 -90.68 -4.43
C ASP A 212 62.31 -91.14 -5.40
N GLU A 213 62.34 -92.42 -5.81
CA GLU A 213 61.27 -93.05 -6.62
C GLU A 213 59.87 -92.96 -5.96
N SER A 214 59.82 -92.70 -4.66
CA SER A 214 58.59 -92.52 -3.88
C SER A 214 57.91 -91.16 -4.11
N CYS A 215 58.64 -90.14 -4.59
CA CYS A 215 58.16 -88.80 -4.96
C CYS A 215 57.46 -88.80 -6.35
N ASN A 216 56.70 -89.86 -6.68
CA ASN A 216 56.03 -89.99 -7.97
C ASN A 216 54.78 -89.10 -8.09
N GLU A 217 54.28 -88.93 -9.32
CA GLU A 217 53.13 -88.08 -9.62
C GLU A 217 51.86 -88.49 -8.84
N ASP A 218 51.70 -89.77 -8.52
CA ASP A 218 50.56 -90.30 -7.75
C ASP A 218 50.64 -89.92 -6.25
N TYR A 219 51.84 -89.90 -5.67
CA TYR A 219 52.05 -89.43 -4.30
C TYR A 219 51.69 -87.95 -4.18
N ILE A 220 52.10 -87.14 -5.16
CA ILE A 220 51.79 -85.71 -5.22
C ILE A 220 50.28 -85.48 -5.32
N LYS A 221 49.56 -86.26 -6.15
CA LYS A 221 48.09 -86.19 -6.24
C LYS A 221 47.40 -86.49 -4.90
N LYS A 222 47.92 -87.47 -4.14
CA LYS A 222 47.41 -87.78 -2.79
C LYS A 222 47.68 -86.63 -1.80
N LEU A 223 48.87 -86.03 -1.87
CA LEU A 223 49.24 -84.89 -1.03
C LEU A 223 48.36 -83.67 -1.31
N GLU A 224 48.07 -83.40 -2.59
CA GLU A 224 47.18 -82.32 -3.05
C GLU A 224 45.76 -82.50 -2.50
N ALA A 225 45.20 -83.71 -2.58
CA ALA A 225 43.89 -84.04 -2.03
C ALA A 225 43.82 -83.83 -0.51
N LEU A 226 44.86 -84.20 0.24
CA LEU A 226 44.93 -83.95 1.69
C LEU A 226 45.04 -82.45 2.02
N TYR A 227 45.81 -81.72 1.22
CA TYR A 227 46.01 -80.28 1.39
C TYR A 227 44.71 -79.49 1.16
N GLU A 228 43.96 -79.82 0.09
CA GLU A 228 42.66 -79.22 -0.19
C GLU A 228 41.64 -79.49 0.93
N GLN A 229 41.62 -80.72 1.46
CA GLN A 229 40.76 -81.06 2.61
C GLN A 229 41.08 -80.22 3.85
N GLU A 230 42.36 -79.96 4.13
CA GLU A 230 42.76 -79.11 5.27
C GLU A 230 42.47 -77.62 5.02
N ILE A 231 42.55 -77.13 3.78
CA ILE A 231 42.16 -75.76 3.45
C ILE A 231 40.67 -75.55 3.72
N LEU A 232 39.81 -76.51 3.37
CA LEU A 232 38.36 -76.41 3.50
C LEU A 232 37.83 -76.54 4.94
N LYS A 233 38.64 -77.01 5.89
CA LYS A 233 38.25 -77.17 7.31
C LYS A 233 38.21 -75.85 8.10
N LYS A 234 38.69 -74.73 7.55
CA LYS A 234 38.76 -73.41 8.23
C LYS A 234 37.97 -72.35 7.49
#